data_AF-A0A507SLV4-F1
#
_entry.id   AF-A0A507SLV4-F1
#
_cell.length_a   1.000
_cell.length_b   1.000
_cell.length_c   1.000
_cell.angle_alpha   90.00
_cell.angle_beta   90.00
_cell.angle_gamma   90.00
#
_symmetry.space_group_name_H-M   'P 1'
#
loop_
_entity.id
_entity.type
_entity.pdbx_description
1 polymer ?
#
loop_
_entity_poly.entity_id
_entity_poly.type
_entity_poly.pdbx_seq_one_letter_code
_entity_poly.pdbx_strand_id
1 'polypeptide(L)'
;PRTFTREDIVEINCHGGILTINRVLELTMTYGARMAEPGEYTKRAFLNGRIDLSQAEAVMDFIRSKTDRASKVAMNQIEGRLSDLVKRQRQSILEILAQVEVNIDYPEYDDVEDATTEFLLERSQEIKQEIQKLLDT
;
A
#
# COMPACT_ATOMS: atom_id res chain seq x y z
N PRO A 1 -9.85 11.76 -12.25
CA PRO A 1 -11.11 11.74 -11.44
C PRO A 1 -10.79 11.61 -9.95
N ARG A 2 -11.52 12.31 -9.05
CA ARG A 2 -11.35 12.20 -7.59
C ARG A 2 -12.25 11.09 -7.01
N THR A 3 -12.13 9.88 -7.53
CA THR A 3 -12.96 8.72 -7.18
C THR A 3 -12.12 7.62 -6.52
N PHE A 4 -12.78 6.59 -5.98
CA PHE A 4 -12.09 5.46 -5.32
C PHE A 4 -11.17 4.70 -6.28
N THR A 5 -11.63 4.33 -7.47
CA THR A 5 -10.79 3.62 -8.45
C THR A 5 -9.93 4.54 -9.30
N ARG A 6 -10.05 5.87 -9.17
CA ARG A 6 -9.50 6.89 -10.09
C ARG A 6 -10.07 6.88 -11.51
N GLU A 7 -11.09 6.06 -11.78
CA GLU A 7 -11.85 6.10 -13.02
C GLU A 7 -13.13 6.93 -12.84
N ASP A 8 -13.89 7.14 -13.91
CA ASP A 8 -15.21 7.75 -13.80
C ASP A 8 -16.18 6.77 -13.14
N ILE A 9 -16.82 7.21 -12.05
CA ILE A 9 -17.71 6.40 -11.23
C ILE A 9 -19.02 7.17 -11.01
N VAL A 10 -20.13 6.44 -11.06
CA VAL A 10 -21.45 6.89 -10.61
C VAL A 10 -21.98 5.93 -9.56
N GLU A 11 -22.56 6.44 -8.48
CA GLU A 11 -23.18 5.65 -7.41
C GLU A 11 -24.70 5.85 -7.45
N ILE A 12 -25.45 4.77 -7.68
CA ILE A 12 -26.91 4.80 -7.75
C ILE A 12 -27.48 4.37 -6.39
N ASN A 13 -27.94 5.35 -5.61
CA ASN A 13 -28.60 5.11 -4.34
C ASN A 13 -30.12 4.94 -4.58
N CYS A 14 -30.69 3.79 -4.18
CA CYS A 14 -32.10 3.48 -4.37
C CYS A 14 -32.72 2.84 -3.11
N HIS A 15 -34.04 2.61 -3.14
CA HIS A 15 -34.75 1.95 -2.05
C HIS A 15 -34.20 0.53 -1.81
N GLY A 16 -33.87 0.20 -0.56
CA GLY A 16 -33.16 -1.04 -0.19
C GLY A 16 -33.94 -2.36 -0.35
N GLY A 17 -35.07 -2.36 -1.06
CA GLY A 17 -35.80 -3.59 -1.36
C GLY A 17 -35.02 -4.44 -2.37
N ILE A 18 -34.91 -5.75 -2.10
CA ILE A 18 -34.16 -6.70 -2.94
C ILE A 18 -34.56 -6.64 -4.42
N LEU A 19 -35.87 -6.47 -4.70
CA LEU A 19 -36.39 -6.34 -6.05
C LEU A 19 -35.90 -5.06 -6.75
N THR A 20 -35.85 -3.95 -6.04
CA THR A 20 -35.38 -2.66 -6.57
C THR A 20 -33.88 -2.73 -6.87
N ILE A 21 -33.09 -3.28 -5.95
CA ILE A 21 -31.63 -3.43 -6.13
C ILE A 21 -31.33 -4.32 -7.35
N ASN A 22 -31.99 -5.48 -7.45
CA ASN A 22 -31.78 -6.40 -8.57
C ASN A 22 -32.19 -5.77 -9.91
N ARG A 23 -33.30 -5.03 -9.96
CA ARG A 23 -33.73 -4.31 -11.17
C ARG A 23 -32.74 -3.23 -11.60
N VAL A 24 -32.22 -2.46 -10.65
CA VAL A 24 -31.20 -1.44 -10.95
C VAL A 24 -29.93 -2.10 -11.48
N LEU A 25 -29.47 -3.20 -10.87
CA LEU A 25 -28.30 -3.94 -11.31
C LEU A 25 -28.48 -4.55 -12.72
N GLU A 26 -29.62 -5.16 -13.00
CA GLU A 26 -29.94 -5.70 -14.32
C GLU A 26 -29.98 -4.60 -15.38
N LEU A 27 -30.52 -3.43 -15.03
CA LEU A 27 -30.57 -2.28 -15.93
C LEU A 27 -29.16 -1.81 -16.29
N THR A 28 -28.23 -1.68 -15.33
CA THR A 28 -26.85 -1.26 -15.65
C THR A 28 -26.16 -2.26 -16.57
N MET A 29 -26.38 -3.56 -16.37
CA MET A 29 -25.85 -4.61 -17.25
C MET A 29 -26.44 -4.55 -18.67
N THR A 30 -27.74 -4.27 -18.78
CA THR A 30 -28.42 -4.11 -20.08
C THR A 30 -27.84 -2.96 -20.90
N TYR A 31 -27.41 -1.89 -20.24
CA TYR A 31 -26.77 -0.73 -20.88
C TYR A 31 -25.24 -0.84 -20.99
N GLY A 32 -24.68 -2.05 -20.90
CA GLY A 32 -23.29 -2.34 -21.24
C GLY A 32 -22.33 -2.45 -20.06
N ALA A 33 -22.80 -2.34 -18.81
CA ALA A 33 -21.96 -2.67 -17.67
C ALA A 33 -21.70 -4.19 -17.59
N ARG A 34 -20.50 -4.57 -17.15
CA ARG A 34 -20.18 -5.95 -16.79
C ARG A 34 -20.32 -6.14 -15.28
N MET A 35 -20.74 -7.33 -14.85
CA MET A 35 -20.72 -7.68 -13.44
C MET A 35 -19.28 -7.71 -12.90
N ALA A 36 -19.03 -6.99 -11.80
CA ALA A 36 -17.71 -6.90 -11.20
C ALA A 36 -17.27 -8.23 -10.58
N GLU A 37 -15.97 -8.53 -10.69
CA GLU A 37 -15.33 -9.65 -10.01
C GLU A 37 -15.13 -9.36 -8.50
N PRO A 38 -14.93 -10.39 -7.66
CA PRO A 38 -14.61 -10.19 -6.25
C PRO A 38 -13.39 -9.27 -6.05
N GLY A 39 -13.59 -8.18 -5.32
CA GLY A 39 -12.53 -7.21 -5.02
C GLY A 39 -12.12 -6.32 -6.19
N GLU A 40 -12.81 -6.36 -7.34
CA GLU A 40 -12.38 -5.66 -8.56
C GLU A 40 -12.23 -4.15 -8.38
N TYR A 41 -13.13 -3.51 -7.61
CA TYR A 41 -13.02 -2.07 -7.32
C TYR A 41 -11.75 -1.73 -6.53
N THR A 42 -11.43 -2.48 -5.49
CA THR A 42 -10.20 -2.27 -4.70
C THR A 42 -8.96 -2.59 -5.53
N LYS A 43 -9.01 -3.64 -6.36
CA LYS A 43 -7.94 -3.97 -7.32
C LYS A 43 -7.68 -2.82 -8.30
N ARG A 44 -8.73 -2.21 -8.87
CA ARG A 44 -8.59 -1.05 -9.76
C ARG A 44 -8.02 0.17 -9.02
N ALA A 45 -8.44 0.42 -7.78
CA ALA A 45 -7.85 1.47 -6.95
C ALA A 45 -6.33 1.26 -6.74
N PHE A 46 -5.91 0.02 -6.49
CA PHE A 46 -4.49 -0.35 -6.39
C PHE A 46 -3.75 -0.16 -7.72
N LEU A 47 -4.27 -0.73 -8.82
CA LEU A 47 -3.63 -0.65 -10.14
C LEU A 47 -3.51 0.79 -10.66
N ASN A 48 -4.48 1.65 -10.34
CA ASN A 48 -4.44 3.06 -10.69
C ASN A 48 -3.62 3.90 -9.70
N GLY A 49 -2.96 3.28 -8.72
CA GLY A 49 -2.05 3.91 -7.76
C GLY A 49 -2.74 4.81 -6.74
N ARG A 50 -4.05 4.62 -6.49
CA ARG A 50 -4.79 5.37 -5.47
C ARG A 50 -4.40 4.95 -4.06
N ILE A 51 -4.20 3.65 -3.90
CA ILE A 51 -3.81 2.94 -2.69
C ILE A 51 -2.70 1.95 -3.05
N ASP A 52 -1.90 1.53 -2.08
CA ASP A 52 -0.98 0.42 -2.27
C ASP A 52 -1.59 -0.94 -1.87
N LEU A 53 -0.79 -2.00 -1.95
CA LEU A 53 -1.24 -3.36 -1.66
C LEU A 53 -1.62 -3.54 -0.19
N SER A 54 -0.84 -2.98 0.74
CA SER A 54 -1.11 -3.06 2.18
C SER A 54 -2.43 -2.38 2.55
N GLN A 55 -2.72 -1.23 1.92
CA GLN A 55 -3.97 -0.51 2.08
C GLN A 55 -5.15 -1.29 1.46
N ALA A 56 -4.94 -1.93 0.30
CA ALA A 56 -5.96 -2.74 -0.35
C ALA A 56 -6.36 -3.97 0.48
N GLU A 57 -5.39 -4.65 1.09
CA GLU A 57 -5.62 -5.77 2.02
C GLU A 57 -6.37 -5.31 3.26
N ALA A 58 -5.95 -4.18 3.84
CA ALA A 58 -6.56 -3.61 5.03
C ALA A 58 -8.05 -3.25 4.86
N VAL A 59 -8.50 -2.91 3.64
CA VAL A 59 -9.94 -2.71 3.35
C VAL A 59 -10.74 -3.98 3.63
N MET A 60 -10.24 -5.14 3.21
CA MET A 60 -10.92 -6.43 3.46
C MET A 60 -10.88 -6.80 4.94
N ASP A 61 -9.75 -6.57 5.60
CA ASP A 61 -9.59 -6.85 7.04
C ASP A 61 -10.52 -5.99 7.89
N PHE A 62 -10.71 -4.73 7.52
CA PHE A 62 -11.66 -3.83 8.17
C PHE A 62 -13.10 -4.34 8.03
N ILE A 63 -13.54 -4.68 6.80
CA ILE A 63 -14.88 -5.21 6.53
C ILE A 63 -15.15 -6.52 7.30
N ARG A 64 -14.14 -7.38 7.45
CA ARG A 64 -14.26 -8.68 8.14
C ARG A 64 -14.05 -8.60 9.66
N SER A 65 -13.55 -7.48 10.17
CA SER A 65 -13.20 -7.33 11.57
C SER A 65 -14.42 -7.58 12.49
N LYS A 66 -14.21 -8.34 13.57
CA LYS A 66 -15.24 -8.69 14.56
C LYS A 66 -15.03 -8.01 15.91
N THR A 67 -13.93 -7.27 16.07
CA THR A 67 -13.55 -6.60 17.31
C THR A 67 -13.06 -5.20 17.01
N ASP A 68 -13.35 -4.26 17.91
CA ASP A 68 -12.90 -2.87 17.76
C ASP A 68 -11.38 -2.76 17.62
N ARG A 69 -10.64 -3.66 18.28
CA ARG A 69 -9.18 -3.71 18.18
C ARG A 69 -8.74 -4.07 16.76
N ALA A 70 -9.33 -5.10 16.15
CA ALA A 70 -9.03 -5.49 14.78
C ALA A 70 -9.43 -4.39 13.78
N SER A 71 -10.61 -3.78 13.97
CA SER A 71 -11.06 -2.66 13.12
C SER A 71 -10.10 -1.48 13.19
N LYS A 72 -9.61 -1.12 14.38
CA LYS A 72 -8.62 -0.04 14.57
C LYS A 72 -7.29 -0.33 13.89
N VAL A 73 -6.79 -1.57 13.97
CA VAL A 73 -5.55 -1.98 13.30
C VAL A 73 -5.70 -1.88 11.78
N ALA A 74 -6.78 -2.43 11.23
CA ALA A 74 -7.06 -2.33 9.80
C ALA A 74 -7.22 -0.88 9.34
N MET A 75 -7.90 -0.03 10.14
CA MET A 75 -8.04 1.39 9.83
C MET A 75 -6.68 2.12 9.75
N ASN A 76 -5.77 1.85 10.70
CA ASN A 76 -4.42 2.42 10.68
C ASN A 76 -3.63 2.01 9.42
N GLN A 77 -3.85 0.79 8.91
CA GLN A 77 -3.24 0.34 7.66
C GLN A 77 -3.90 1.00 6.44
N ILE A 78 -5.23 1.15 6.40
CA ILE A 78 -5.95 1.90 5.35
C ILE A 78 -5.42 3.34 5.25
N GLU A 79 -5.16 3.99 6.39
CA GLU A 79 -4.56 5.32 6.47
C GLU A 79 -3.14 5.40 5.87
N GLY A 80 -2.49 4.25 5.62
CA GLY A 80 -1.18 4.18 4.97
C GLY A 80 0.00 4.12 5.95
N ARG A 81 -0.22 3.95 7.25
CA ARG A 81 0.88 3.96 8.23
C ARG A 81 1.95 2.91 7.95
N LEU A 82 1.53 1.69 7.60
CA LEU A 82 2.45 0.61 7.21
C LEU A 82 3.17 0.95 5.89
N SER A 83 2.45 1.49 4.91
CA SER A 83 3.01 1.97 3.64
C SER A 83 4.15 2.96 3.88
N ASP A 84 3.93 3.95 4.74
CA ASP A 84 4.89 5.01 5.02
C ASP A 84 6.12 4.49 5.77
N LEU A 85 5.94 3.52 6.67
CA LEU A 85 7.04 2.81 7.32
C LEU A 85 7.90 2.06 6.30
N VAL A 86 7.28 1.24 5.45
CA VAL A 86 7.96 0.45 4.43
C VAL A 86 8.67 1.35 3.41
N LYS A 87 8.03 2.43 2.96
CA LYS A 87 8.62 3.40 2.03
C LYS A 87 9.83 4.09 2.63
N ARG A 88 9.80 4.47 3.91
CA ARG A 88 10.96 5.04 4.61
C ARG A 88 12.12 4.05 4.66
N GLN A 89 11.89 2.80 5.02
CA GLN A 89 12.97 1.81 5.01
C GLN A 89 13.53 1.56 3.63
N ARG A 90 12.66 1.46 2.62
CA ARG A 90 13.11 1.32 1.24
C ARG A 90 13.99 2.49 0.82
N GLN A 91 13.65 3.71 1.22
CA GLN A 91 14.46 4.89 0.92
C GLN A 91 15.84 4.81 1.59
N SER A 92 15.91 4.47 2.88
CA SER A 92 17.19 4.29 3.58
C SER A 92 18.08 3.20 2.94
N ILE A 93 17.47 2.09 2.49
CA ILE A 93 18.20 1.01 1.80
C ILE A 93 18.72 1.50 0.44
N LEU A 94 17.93 2.27 -0.32
CA LEU A 94 18.37 2.84 -1.60
C LEU A 94 19.54 3.81 -1.43
N GLU A 95 19.58 4.59 -0.35
CA GLU A 95 20.69 5.49 -0.04
C GLU A 95 21.99 4.72 0.26
N ILE A 96 21.90 3.64 1.04
CA ILE A 96 23.04 2.74 1.30
C ILE A 96 23.51 2.11 -0.02
N LEU A 97 22.58 1.62 -0.84
CA LEU A 97 22.91 0.98 -2.12
C LEU A 97 23.63 1.96 -3.05
N ALA A 98 23.17 3.20 -3.14
CA ALA A 98 23.80 4.23 -3.95
C ALA A 98 25.23 4.52 -3.50
N GLN A 99 25.50 4.55 -2.18
CA GLN A 99 26.86 4.75 -1.67
C GLN A 99 27.78 3.58 -2.00
N VAL A 100 27.28 2.35 -1.88
CA VAL A 100 28.03 1.14 -2.26
C VAL A 100 28.35 1.16 -3.76
N GLU A 101 27.38 1.52 -4.61
CA GLU A 101 27.55 1.58 -6.06
C GLU A 101 28.60 2.63 -6.46
N VAL A 102 28.60 3.81 -5.83
CA VAL A 102 29.63 4.84 -6.04
C VAL A 102 31.02 4.35 -5.66
N ASN A 103 31.17 3.67 -4.52
CA ASN A 103 32.46 3.14 -4.08
C ASN A 103 32.99 2.07 -5.04
N ILE A 104 32.11 1.22 -5.60
CA ILE A 104 32.49 0.20 -6.58
C ILE A 104 32.91 0.83 -7.91
N ASP A 105 32.18 1.84 -8.39
CA ASP A 105 32.43 2.47 -9.69
C ASP A 105 33.68 3.38 -9.68
N TYR A 106 34.06 3.93 -8.52
CA TYR A 106 35.18 4.87 -8.39
C TYR A 106 36.13 4.52 -7.24
N PRO A 107 36.92 3.43 -7.35
CA PRO A 107 37.85 2.98 -6.31
C PRO A 107 39.06 3.93 -6.13
N GLU A 108 39.23 4.93 -7.00
CA GLU A 108 40.37 5.85 -6.99
C GLU A 108 40.33 6.87 -5.82
N TYR A 109 39.21 6.93 -5.08
CA TYR A 109 38.99 7.83 -3.94
C TYR A 109 39.18 7.11 -2.58
N ASP A 110 40.27 6.33 -2.45
CA ASP A 110 40.56 5.38 -1.36
C ASP A 110 40.66 5.98 0.08
N ASP A 111 40.88 7.29 0.26
CA ASP A 111 41.13 7.88 1.59
C ASP A 111 39.88 7.92 2.52
N VAL A 112 38.74 7.36 2.09
CA VAL A 112 37.43 7.42 2.78
C VAL A 112 36.80 6.03 3.01
N GLU A 113 37.45 4.93 2.61
CA GLU A 113 36.83 3.59 2.59
C GLU A 113 36.40 3.04 3.96
N ASP A 114 37.27 3.15 4.98
CA ASP A 114 37.00 2.58 6.31
C ASP A 114 35.86 3.32 7.03
N ALA A 115 35.88 4.66 7.00
CA ALA A 115 34.83 5.50 7.59
C ALA A 115 33.47 5.30 6.87
N THR A 116 33.50 5.06 5.56
CA THR A 116 32.30 4.78 4.78
C THR A 116 31.72 3.40 5.12
N THR A 117 32.57 2.39 5.29
CA THR A 117 32.13 1.03 5.63
C THR A 117 31.52 0.96 7.02
N GLU A 118 32.12 1.62 8.01
CA GLU A 118 31.59 1.69 9.37
C GLU A 118 30.23 2.42 9.41
N PHE A 119 30.11 3.53 8.69
CA PHE A 119 28.85 4.26 8.54
C PHE A 119 27.76 3.41 7.87
N LEU A 120 28.07 2.71 6.79
CA LEU A 120 27.10 1.84 6.10
C LEU A 120 26.64 0.69 6.99
N LEU A 121 27.55 0.12 7.78
CA LEU A 121 27.24 -0.93 8.74
C LEU A 121 26.30 -0.43 9.84
N GLU A 122 26.59 0.73 10.43
CA GLU A 122 25.74 1.37 11.44
C GLU A 122 24.32 1.59 10.90
N ARG A 123 24.20 2.23 9.74
CA ARG A 123 22.90 2.47 9.09
C ARG A 123 22.14 1.19 8.76
N SER A 124 22.84 0.16 8.32
CA SER A 124 22.24 -1.15 8.05
C SER A 124 21.71 -1.80 9.34
N GLN A 125 22.42 -1.63 10.46
CA GLN A 125 21.97 -2.13 11.76
C GLN A 125 20.74 -1.36 12.28
N GLU A 126 20.69 -0.03 12.09
CA GLU A 126 19.52 0.79 12.41
C GLU A 126 18.27 0.30 11.66
N ILE A 127 18.38 0.14 10.34
CA ILE A 127 17.27 -0.35 9.49
C ILE A 127 16.81 -1.74 9.96
N LYS A 128 17.76 -2.64 10.23
CA LYS A 128 17.43 -3.98 10.74
C LYS A 128 16.66 -3.93 12.06
N GLN A 129 17.08 -3.07 13.00
CA GLN A 129 16.39 -2.91 14.28
C GLN A 129 14.98 -2.34 14.10
N GLU A 130 14.79 -1.37 13.20
CA GLU A 130 13.46 -0.83 12.93
C GLU A 130 12.54 -1.86 12.28
N ILE A 131 13.04 -2.65 11.34
CA ILE A 131 12.27 -3.77 10.76
C ILE A 131 11.93 -4.82 11.83
N GLN A 132 12.86 -5.14 12.72
CA GLN A 132 12.60 -6.10 13.80
C GLN A 132 11.46 -5.61 14.72
N LYS A 133 11.46 -4.32 15.09
CA LYS A 133 10.37 -3.73 15.88
C LYS A 133 9.01 -3.86 15.19
N LEU A 134 8.97 -3.76 13.85
CA LEU A 134 7.74 -3.93 13.08
C LEU A 134 7.25 -5.37 13.07
N LEU A 135 8.15 -6.36 13.08
CA LEU A 135 7.80 -7.78 13.15
C LEU A 135 7.29 -8.20 14.52
N ASP A 136 7.73 -7.51 15.58
CA ASP A 136 7.33 -7.78 16.96
C ASP A 136 5.96 -7.14 17.34
N THR A 137 5.35 -6.38 16.42
CA THR A 137 4.07 -5.66 16.60
C THR A 137 2.88 -6.49 16.13
#